data_AF-V6IAE3-F1
#
_entry.id   AF-V6IAE3-F1
#
_cell.length_a   1.000
_cell.length_b   1.000
_cell.length_c   1.000
_cell.angle_alpha   90.00
_cell.angle_beta   90.00
_cell.angle_gamma   90.00
#
_symmetry.space_group_name_H-M   'P 1'
#
loop_
_entity.id
_entity.type
_entity.pdbx_description
1 polymer ?
#
loop_
_entity_poly.entity_id
_entity_poly.type
_entity_poly.pdbx_seq_one_letter_code
_entity_poly.pdbx_strand_id
1 'polypeptide(L)'
;MSPVVRKRNRKFQLSLSEVATIVVCFHLSHYREFKNCYLIEIKKNLKSEFPKAVSYNRFVELMPNALSVIASFLSNSCLGKCSGISFIDSTILKVCDNRRIHSHKVFKDTAQRGKSSTGWFYGFKLHLIVNDQGEILSFMITPGNVDDRNSKVIFPLVKNIHDKLFGDRGYISQSLFESLYEKGIQLITKLKKNMKNK
;
A
#
# COMPACT_ATOMS: atom_id res chain seq x y z
N MET A 1 -36.33 -11.70 29.76
CA MET A 1 -34.97 -12.27 29.84
C MET A 1 -34.31 -12.13 28.48
N SER A 2 -33.27 -11.31 28.34
CA SER A 2 -32.56 -11.14 27.07
C SER A 2 -31.83 -12.44 26.69
N PRO A 3 -31.84 -12.86 25.42
CA PRO A 3 -31.21 -14.12 25.03
C PRO A 3 -29.69 -14.04 25.24
N VAL A 4 -29.15 -14.96 26.05
CA VAL A 4 -27.71 -15.12 26.24
C VAL A 4 -27.14 -15.67 24.94
N VAL A 5 -26.52 -14.80 24.14
CA VAL A 5 -25.80 -15.20 22.92
C VAL A 5 -24.61 -16.07 23.33
N ARG A 6 -24.75 -17.40 23.18
CA ARG A 6 -23.64 -18.35 23.39
C ARG A 6 -22.56 -18.07 22.35
N LYS A 7 -21.50 -17.37 22.75
CA LYS A 7 -20.34 -17.12 21.88
C LYS A 7 -19.48 -18.38 21.86
N ARG A 8 -19.27 -18.96 20.67
CA ARG A 8 -18.51 -20.20 20.48
C ARG A 8 -17.03 -19.93 20.77
N ASN A 9 -16.53 -20.43 21.91
CA ASN A 9 -15.16 -20.19 22.35
C ASN A 9 -14.22 -21.25 21.75
N ARG A 10 -13.78 -21.04 20.50
CA ARG A 10 -12.78 -21.90 19.83
C ARG A 10 -11.43 -21.23 19.87
N LYS A 11 -10.38 -21.95 20.28
CA LYS A 11 -8.99 -21.48 20.18
C LYS A 11 -8.66 -21.17 18.72
N PHE A 12 -8.01 -20.04 18.50
CA PHE A 12 -7.51 -19.61 17.20
C PHE A 12 -6.42 -20.60 16.75
N GLN A 13 -6.56 -21.20 15.57
CA GLN A 13 -5.70 -22.32 15.14
C GLN A 13 -4.49 -21.90 14.29
N LEU A 14 -4.57 -20.72 13.63
CA LEU A 14 -3.47 -20.11 12.87
C LEU A 14 -3.11 -18.77 13.52
N SER A 15 -1.85 -18.53 13.81
CA SER A 15 -1.35 -17.23 14.26
C SER A 15 -1.49 -16.14 13.17
N LEU A 16 -1.44 -14.87 13.56
CA LEU A 16 -1.46 -13.76 12.59
C LEU A 16 -0.23 -13.77 11.67
N SER A 17 0.93 -14.20 12.17
CA SER A 17 2.13 -14.38 11.36
C SER A 17 1.93 -15.45 10.30
N GLU A 18 1.32 -16.60 10.63
CA GLU A 18 1.01 -17.63 9.63
C GLU A 18 0.03 -17.12 8.55
N VAL A 19 -1.00 -16.36 8.96
CA VAL A 19 -1.94 -15.76 8.00
C VAL A 19 -1.21 -14.78 7.08
N ALA A 20 -0.34 -13.92 7.62
CA ALA A 20 0.46 -12.98 6.84
C ALA A 20 1.42 -13.70 5.88
N THR A 21 2.12 -14.73 6.36
CA THR A 21 3.02 -15.55 5.54
C THR A 21 2.28 -16.17 4.37
N ILE A 22 1.10 -16.76 4.58
CA ILE A 22 0.30 -17.36 3.51
C ILE A 22 -0.10 -16.32 2.45
N VAL A 23 -0.49 -15.10 2.85
CA VAL A 23 -0.83 -14.02 1.92
C VAL A 23 0.38 -13.59 1.10
N VAL A 24 1.55 -13.45 1.72
CA VAL A 24 2.80 -13.11 1.02
C VAL A 24 3.21 -14.24 0.07
N CYS A 25 3.15 -15.50 0.53
CA CYS A 25 3.43 -16.67 -0.28
C CYS A 25 2.55 -16.71 -1.53
N PHE A 26 1.25 -16.37 -1.42
CA PHE A 26 0.38 -16.30 -2.59
C PHE A 26 0.92 -15.35 -3.66
N HIS A 27 1.32 -14.13 -3.27
CA HIS A 27 1.87 -13.15 -4.21
C HIS A 27 3.21 -13.58 -4.83
N LEU A 28 3.99 -14.43 -4.15
CA LEU A 28 5.24 -15.00 -4.67
C LEU A 28 5.04 -16.29 -5.48
N SER A 29 3.91 -16.99 -5.28
CA SER A 29 3.67 -18.34 -5.81
C SER A 29 3.21 -18.39 -7.28
N HIS A 30 3.08 -17.23 -7.95
CA HIS A 30 2.57 -17.10 -9.32
C HIS A 30 1.15 -17.65 -9.60
N TYR A 31 0.44 -18.16 -8.59
CA TYR A 31 -0.96 -18.54 -8.73
C TYR A 31 -1.81 -17.32 -9.06
N ARG A 32 -2.70 -17.44 -10.05
CA ARG A 32 -3.64 -16.36 -10.42
C ARG A 32 -4.81 -16.22 -9.45
N GLU A 33 -5.14 -17.29 -8.74
CA GLU A 33 -6.37 -17.41 -7.97
C GLU A 33 -6.06 -17.95 -6.57
N PHE A 34 -6.54 -17.22 -5.56
CA PHE A 34 -6.14 -17.46 -4.17
C PHE A 34 -6.66 -18.79 -3.62
N LYS A 35 -7.86 -19.23 -4.01
CA LYS A 35 -8.42 -20.50 -3.54
C LYS A 35 -7.59 -21.69 -3.99
N ASN A 36 -7.14 -21.71 -5.25
CA ASN A 36 -6.26 -22.75 -5.77
C ASN A 36 -4.91 -22.77 -5.04
N CYS A 37 -4.29 -21.60 -4.84
CA CYS A 37 -3.06 -21.49 -4.04
C CYS A 37 -3.27 -22.05 -2.63
N TYR A 38 -4.36 -21.68 -1.96
CA TYR A 38 -4.62 -22.13 -0.60
C TYR A 38 -4.91 -23.64 -0.52
N LEU A 39 -5.76 -24.15 -1.41
CA LEU A 39 -6.19 -25.55 -1.36
C LEU A 39 -5.13 -26.54 -1.83
N ILE A 40 -4.27 -26.15 -2.77
CA ILE A 40 -3.22 -27.01 -3.33
C ILE A 40 -1.91 -26.75 -2.59
N GLU A 41 -1.39 -25.53 -2.66
CA GLU A 41 -0.08 -25.21 -2.11
C GLU A 41 -0.07 -25.28 -0.58
N ILE A 42 -0.93 -24.50 0.08
CA ILE A 42 -0.90 -24.39 1.54
C ILE A 42 -1.40 -25.68 2.21
N LYS A 43 -2.55 -26.20 1.78
CA LYS A 43 -3.19 -27.34 2.45
C LYS A 43 -2.65 -28.71 2.07
N LYS A 44 -2.01 -28.87 0.90
CA LYS A 44 -1.43 -30.15 0.47
C LYS A 44 0.09 -30.13 0.54
N ASN A 45 0.73 -29.24 -0.23
CA ASN A 45 2.18 -29.25 -0.39
C ASN A 45 2.90 -28.77 0.88
N LEU A 46 2.44 -27.66 1.47
CA LEU A 46 3.00 -27.05 2.67
C LEU A 46 2.26 -27.45 3.96
N LYS A 47 1.65 -28.65 3.96
CA LYS A 47 0.91 -29.15 5.12
C LYS A 47 1.81 -29.32 6.36
N SER A 48 3.10 -29.62 6.17
CA SER A 48 4.07 -29.69 7.26
C SER A 48 4.27 -28.34 7.94
N GLU A 49 4.31 -27.27 7.16
CA GLU A 49 4.53 -25.89 7.62
C GLU A 49 3.26 -25.31 8.26
N PHE A 50 2.08 -25.67 7.73
CA PHE A 50 0.79 -25.20 8.21
C PHE A 50 -0.12 -26.35 8.66
N PRO A 51 0.26 -27.14 9.69
CA PRO A 51 -0.46 -28.36 10.08
C PRO A 51 -1.86 -28.08 10.62
N LYS A 52 -2.11 -26.84 11.07
CA LYS A 52 -3.39 -26.37 11.60
C LYS A 52 -4.13 -25.43 10.64
N ALA A 53 -3.81 -25.49 9.34
CA ALA A 53 -4.48 -24.69 8.32
C ALA A 53 -6.01 -24.85 8.38
N VAL A 54 -6.71 -23.73 8.48
CA VAL A 54 -8.18 -23.69 8.60
C VAL A 54 -8.87 -23.95 7.26
N SER A 55 -10.20 -24.07 7.25
CA SER A 55 -10.95 -24.13 5.99
C SER A 55 -10.75 -22.85 5.16
N TYR A 56 -10.89 -22.96 3.84
CA TYR A 56 -10.70 -21.81 2.94
C TYR A 56 -11.58 -20.61 3.33
N ASN A 57 -12.88 -20.83 3.55
CA ASN A 57 -13.80 -19.76 3.96
C ASN A 57 -13.35 -19.09 5.26
N ARG A 58 -12.90 -19.89 6.24
CA ARG A 58 -12.38 -19.34 7.48
C ARG A 58 -11.13 -18.51 7.23
N PHE A 59 -10.21 -18.97 6.37
CA PHE A 59 -9.03 -18.19 6.03
C PHE A 59 -9.38 -16.84 5.40
N VAL A 60 -10.34 -16.81 4.47
CA VAL A 60 -10.80 -15.55 3.84
C VAL A 60 -11.33 -14.56 4.88
N GLU A 61 -12.02 -15.04 5.93
CA GLU A 61 -12.45 -14.21 7.05
C GLU A 61 -11.28 -13.68 7.91
N LEU A 62 -10.16 -14.43 7.98
CA LEU A 62 -8.98 -14.04 8.76
C LEU A 62 -8.04 -13.11 8.00
N MET A 63 -7.99 -13.25 6.67
CA MET A 63 -7.06 -12.56 5.78
C MET A 63 -6.98 -11.04 6.00
N PRO A 64 -8.08 -10.29 6.26
CA PRO A 64 -7.99 -8.86 6.54
C PRO A 64 -7.11 -8.50 7.73
N ASN A 65 -6.98 -9.39 8.72
CA ASN A 65 -6.15 -9.15 9.91
C ASN A 65 -4.64 -9.24 9.60
N ALA A 66 -4.25 -9.82 8.45
CA ALA A 66 -2.86 -9.85 8.04
C ALA A 66 -2.30 -8.46 7.70
N LEU A 67 -3.17 -7.53 7.28
CA LEU A 67 -2.75 -6.21 6.82
C LEU A 67 -1.99 -5.44 7.91
N SER A 68 -2.46 -5.48 9.16
CA SER A 68 -1.81 -4.76 10.27
C SER A 68 -0.43 -5.33 10.57
N VAL A 69 -0.28 -6.66 10.51
CA VAL A 69 1.02 -7.33 10.73
C VAL A 69 1.98 -7.02 9.59
N ILE A 70 1.53 -7.11 8.34
CA ILE A 70 2.38 -6.80 7.17
C ILE A 70 2.78 -5.32 7.20
N ALA A 71 1.86 -4.40 7.47
CA ALA A 71 2.15 -2.97 7.55
C ALA A 71 3.13 -2.65 8.69
N SER A 72 2.98 -3.30 9.85
CA SER A 72 3.89 -3.16 10.98
C SER A 72 5.27 -3.71 10.65
N PHE A 73 5.35 -4.90 10.04
CA PHE A 73 6.61 -5.50 9.63
C PHE A 73 7.34 -4.62 8.61
N LEU A 74 6.63 -4.13 7.58
CA LEU A 74 7.19 -3.20 6.60
C LEU A 74 7.75 -1.94 7.26
N SER A 75 6.94 -1.28 8.11
CA SER A 75 7.29 0.00 8.73
C SER A 75 8.44 -0.11 9.73
N ASN A 76 8.55 -1.23 10.45
CA ASN A 76 9.52 -1.40 11.53
C ASN A 76 10.78 -2.17 11.11
N SER A 77 10.74 -2.96 10.04
CA SER A 77 11.82 -3.91 9.72
C SER A 77 12.27 -3.90 8.26
N CYS A 78 11.51 -3.32 7.32
CA CYS A 78 11.86 -3.37 5.90
C CYS A 78 12.19 -2.01 5.29
N LEU A 79 12.10 -0.91 6.05
CA LEU A 79 12.47 0.40 5.54
C LEU A 79 13.99 0.53 5.44
N GLY A 80 14.45 0.96 4.27
CA GLY A 80 15.85 1.25 4.00
C GLY A 80 16.30 2.56 4.65
N LYS A 81 17.57 2.91 4.42
CA LYS A 81 18.13 4.20 4.85
C LYS A 81 18.24 5.15 3.68
N CYS A 82 17.94 6.43 3.93
CA CYS A 82 18.16 7.47 2.94
C CYS A 82 19.67 7.68 2.74
N SER A 83 20.11 7.59 1.48
CA SER A 83 21.50 7.74 1.02
C SER A 83 21.82 9.16 0.54
N GLY A 84 20.86 10.08 0.64
CA GLY A 84 20.88 11.41 0.02
C GLY A 84 20.33 11.45 -1.42
N ILE A 85 19.97 10.30 -1.99
CA ILE A 85 19.26 10.20 -3.27
C ILE A 85 17.99 9.39 -3.05
N SER A 86 16.85 9.97 -3.40
CA SER A 86 15.54 9.32 -3.22
C SER A 86 14.60 9.65 -4.37
N PHE A 87 13.66 8.75 -4.66
CA PHE A 87 12.70 8.87 -5.75
C PHE A 87 11.30 8.79 -5.18
N ILE A 88 10.42 9.73 -5.55
CA ILE A 88 9.01 9.74 -5.17
C ILE A 88 8.13 9.52 -6.40
N ASP A 89 7.17 8.61 -6.28
CA ASP A 89 6.13 8.41 -7.28
C ASP A 89 4.82 7.98 -6.62
N SER A 90 3.70 8.18 -7.34
CA SER A 90 2.39 7.68 -6.91
C SER A 90 1.80 6.71 -7.91
N THR A 91 1.38 5.54 -7.42
CA THR A 91 0.75 4.48 -8.21
C THR A 91 -0.71 4.32 -7.83
N ILE A 92 -1.56 4.10 -8.83
CA ILE A 92 -3.00 3.96 -8.65
C ILE A 92 -3.37 2.54 -8.22
N LEU A 93 -4.18 2.43 -7.18
CA LEU A 93 -4.77 1.18 -6.72
C LEU A 93 -6.28 1.19 -7.04
N LYS A 94 -6.66 0.64 -8.20
CA LYS A 94 -8.07 0.56 -8.62
C LYS A 94 -8.79 -0.52 -7.83
N VAL A 95 -9.94 -0.19 -7.25
CA VAL A 95 -10.76 -1.16 -6.48
C VAL A 95 -11.96 -1.68 -7.27
N CYS A 96 -12.40 -0.95 -8.29
CA CYS A 96 -13.40 -1.42 -9.25
C CYS A 96 -13.32 -0.67 -10.58
N ASP A 97 -14.04 -1.19 -11.59
CA ASP A 97 -14.32 -0.45 -12.84
C ASP A 97 -15.23 0.75 -12.55
N ASN A 98 -15.03 1.85 -13.28
CA ASN A 98 -15.81 3.09 -13.10
C ASN A 98 -17.32 2.87 -13.26
N ARG A 99 -17.74 1.92 -14.10
CA ARG A 99 -19.17 1.58 -14.32
C ARG A 99 -19.82 0.93 -13.10
N ARG A 100 -19.02 0.38 -12.18
CA ARG A 100 -19.50 -0.36 -11.00
C ARG A 100 -19.42 0.42 -9.69
N ILE A 101 -19.02 1.70 -9.73
CA ILE A 101 -18.82 2.52 -8.53
C ILE A 101 -20.08 2.53 -7.66
N HIS A 102 -21.26 2.76 -8.25
CA HIS A 102 -22.52 2.85 -7.51
C HIS A 102 -22.93 1.53 -6.83
N SER A 103 -22.42 0.39 -7.28
CA SER A 103 -22.68 -0.94 -6.71
C SER A 103 -21.54 -1.46 -5.84
N HIS A 104 -20.40 -0.76 -5.78
CA HIS A 104 -19.24 -1.17 -5.00
C HIS A 104 -19.49 -0.95 -3.51
N LYS A 105 -19.31 -2.02 -2.72
CA LYS A 105 -19.61 -2.01 -1.26
C LYS A 105 -18.37 -2.04 -0.37
N VAL A 106 -17.25 -2.60 -0.84
CA VAL A 106 -16.09 -2.90 0.02
C VAL A 106 -15.37 -1.63 0.48
N PHE A 107 -15.18 -0.66 -0.41
CA PHE A 107 -14.47 0.60 -0.12
C PHE A 107 -15.33 1.85 -0.33
N LYS A 108 -16.66 1.73 -0.20
CA LYS A 108 -17.62 2.80 -0.57
C LYS A 108 -17.31 4.16 0.07
N ASP A 109 -16.86 4.18 1.32
CA ASP A 109 -16.65 5.40 2.11
C ASP A 109 -15.17 5.80 2.21
N THR A 110 -14.26 5.01 1.63
CA THR A 110 -12.81 5.21 1.73
C THR A 110 -12.15 5.45 0.38
N ALA A 111 -12.57 4.72 -0.66
CA ALA A 111 -12.11 4.94 -2.02
C ALA A 111 -12.79 6.17 -2.63
N GLN A 112 -12.03 6.91 -3.45
CA GLN A 112 -12.52 8.10 -4.13
C GLN A 112 -12.19 8.05 -5.62
N ARG A 113 -12.96 8.81 -6.41
CA ARG A 113 -12.74 8.91 -7.85
C ARG A 113 -11.57 9.84 -8.15
N GLY A 114 -10.53 9.32 -8.79
CA GLY A 114 -9.33 10.06 -9.19
C GLY A 114 -9.18 10.13 -10.70
N LYS A 115 -8.30 11.02 -11.18
CA LYS A 115 -7.91 11.12 -12.58
C LYS A 115 -6.40 10.92 -12.71
N SER A 116 -6.02 10.12 -13.71
CA SER A 116 -4.64 9.85 -14.07
C SER A 116 -4.37 10.25 -15.53
N SER A 117 -3.13 10.13 -15.97
CA SER A 117 -2.76 10.25 -17.39
C SER A 117 -3.53 9.27 -18.28
N THR A 118 -3.86 8.08 -17.76
CA THR A 118 -4.61 7.03 -18.48
C THR A 118 -6.13 7.13 -18.34
N GLY A 119 -6.63 8.14 -17.60
CA GLY A 119 -8.07 8.38 -17.43
C GLY A 119 -8.55 8.30 -15.99
N TRP A 120 -9.88 8.29 -15.83
CA TRP A 120 -10.56 8.21 -14.54
C TRP A 120 -10.45 6.83 -13.90
N PHE A 121 -10.38 6.78 -12.57
CA PHE A 121 -10.40 5.56 -11.79
C PHE A 121 -11.16 5.76 -10.47
N TYR A 122 -11.55 4.66 -9.83
CA TYR A 122 -12.08 4.66 -8.47
C TYR A 122 -11.22 3.75 -7.59
N GLY A 123 -10.72 4.30 -6.49
CA GLY A 123 -9.79 3.59 -5.62
C GLY A 123 -8.91 4.52 -4.81
N PHE A 124 -7.64 4.13 -4.69
CA PHE A 124 -6.61 4.79 -3.89
C PHE A 124 -5.39 5.15 -4.73
N LYS A 125 -4.49 5.93 -4.14
CA LYS A 125 -3.12 6.12 -4.59
C LYS A 125 -2.17 5.60 -3.51
N LEU A 126 -1.14 4.87 -3.93
CA LEU A 126 0.02 4.53 -3.12
C LEU A 126 1.14 5.50 -3.48
N HIS A 127 1.48 6.38 -2.56
CA HIS A 127 2.66 7.24 -2.65
C HIS A 127 3.84 6.49 -2.04
N LEU A 128 4.95 6.43 -2.76
CA LEU A 128 6.11 5.63 -2.37
C LEU A 128 7.38 6.46 -2.56
N ILE A 129 8.28 6.41 -1.57
CA ILE A 129 9.65 6.91 -1.69
C ILE A 129 10.60 5.72 -1.60
N VAL A 130 11.53 5.63 -2.56
CA VAL A 130 12.61 4.63 -2.57
C VAL A 130 13.98 5.30 -2.64
N ASN A 131 15.03 4.65 -2.14
CA ASN A 131 16.41 5.09 -2.36
C ASN A 131 16.93 4.63 -3.74
N ASP A 132 18.17 5.01 -4.05
CA ASP A 132 18.91 4.63 -5.26
C ASP A 132 19.23 3.13 -5.37
N GLN A 133 19.07 2.37 -4.29
CA GLN A 133 19.20 0.90 -4.27
C GLN A 133 17.85 0.19 -4.43
N GLY A 134 16.74 0.94 -4.56
CA GLY A 134 15.40 0.39 -4.70
C GLY A 134 14.75 -0.05 -3.38
N GLU A 135 15.34 0.28 -2.23
CA GLU A 135 14.74 0.02 -0.92
C GLU A 135 13.64 1.05 -0.62
N ILE A 136 12.56 0.61 0.00
CA ILE A 136 11.46 1.49 0.40
C ILE A 136 11.91 2.34 1.59
N LEU A 137 11.79 3.66 1.49
CA LEU A 137 12.09 4.59 2.59
C LEU A 137 10.83 5.03 3.34
N SER A 138 9.74 5.25 2.61
CA SER A 138 8.47 5.69 3.17
C SER A 138 7.33 5.46 2.19
N PHE A 139 6.11 5.27 2.70
CA PHE A 139 4.92 5.09 1.86
C PHE A 139 3.66 5.63 2.55
N MET A 140 2.65 5.95 1.74
CA MET A 140 1.35 6.39 2.22
C MET A 140 0.26 5.99 1.23
N ILE A 141 -0.88 5.52 1.75
CA ILE A 141 -2.07 5.26 0.95
C ILE A 141 -3.07 6.40 1.16
N THR A 142 -3.56 6.98 0.07
CA THR A 142 -4.58 8.03 0.10
C THR A 142 -5.76 7.67 -0.79
N PRO A 143 -6.94 8.26 -0.58
CA PRO A 143 -8.02 8.19 -1.56
C PRO A 143 -7.59 8.70 -2.95
N GLY A 144 -8.21 8.18 -4.01
CA GLY A 144 -7.78 8.41 -5.39
C GLY A 144 -7.81 9.87 -5.88
N ASN A 145 -8.59 10.72 -5.21
CA ASN A 145 -8.74 12.15 -5.55
C ASN A 145 -7.69 13.06 -4.88
N VAL A 146 -6.81 12.52 -4.04
CA VAL A 146 -5.78 13.31 -3.38
C VAL A 146 -4.67 13.68 -4.37
N ASP A 147 -4.32 14.97 -4.41
CA ASP A 147 -3.22 15.51 -5.22
C ASP A 147 -1.88 15.03 -4.65
N ASP A 148 -0.96 14.65 -5.54
CA ASP A 148 0.36 14.12 -5.17
C ASP A 148 1.24 15.18 -4.48
N ARG A 149 0.93 16.46 -4.67
CA ARG A 149 1.63 17.61 -4.06
C ARG A 149 1.03 18.03 -2.72
N ASN A 150 0.02 17.32 -2.22
CA ASN A 150 -0.63 17.68 -0.98
C ASN A 150 0.37 17.61 0.19
N SER A 151 0.55 18.72 0.90
CA SER A 151 1.49 18.83 2.02
C SER A 151 1.23 17.81 3.14
N LYS A 152 -0.04 17.45 3.37
CA LYS A 152 -0.43 16.41 4.35
C LYS A 152 0.04 15.02 3.96
N VAL A 153 0.33 14.79 2.67
CA VAL A 153 0.89 13.54 2.15
C VAL A 153 2.40 13.61 2.11
N ILE A 154 2.95 14.69 1.55
CA ILE A 154 4.40 14.83 1.37
C ILE A 154 5.15 14.91 2.69
N PHE A 155 4.72 15.74 3.64
CA PHE A 155 5.51 15.98 4.85
C PHE A 155 5.70 14.73 5.72
N PRO A 156 4.71 13.85 5.90
CA PRO A 156 4.93 12.55 6.52
C PRO A 156 5.89 11.65 5.73
N LEU A 157 5.80 11.64 4.40
CA LEU A 157 6.66 10.81 3.55
C LEU A 157 8.13 11.22 3.64
N VAL A 158 8.42 12.52 3.68
CA VAL A 158 9.79 13.05 3.65
C VAL A 158 10.44 13.22 5.01
N LYS A 159 9.81 12.75 6.10
CA LYS A 159 10.27 12.98 7.48
C LYS A 159 11.74 12.57 7.72
N ASN A 160 12.18 11.47 7.08
CA ASN A 160 13.53 10.92 7.21
C ASN A 160 14.33 11.00 5.90
N ILE A 161 13.93 11.90 5.00
CA ILE A 161 14.54 12.10 3.68
C ILE A 161 15.37 13.39 3.72
N HIS A 162 16.53 13.39 3.06
CA HIS A 162 17.43 14.53 2.97
C HIS A 162 18.10 14.57 1.58
N ASP A 163 18.77 15.68 1.29
CA ASP A 163 19.47 15.97 0.04
C ASP A 163 18.53 15.94 -1.18
N LYS A 164 18.58 14.92 -2.05
CA LYS A 164 17.91 14.97 -3.36
C LYS A 164 16.67 14.08 -3.41
N LEU A 165 15.53 14.69 -3.71
CA LEU A 165 14.27 14.00 -3.97
C LEU A 165 13.87 14.15 -5.43
N PHE A 166 13.90 13.07 -6.19
CA PHE A 166 13.52 13.03 -7.59
C PHE A 166 12.05 12.67 -7.74
N GLY A 167 11.29 13.54 -8.40
CA GLY A 167 9.87 13.31 -8.70
C GLY A 167 9.55 13.51 -10.17
N ASP A 168 8.41 12.98 -10.58
CA ASP A 168 7.88 13.23 -11.92
C ASP A 168 7.32 14.67 -12.06
N ARG A 169 6.69 14.98 -13.20
CA ARG A 169 6.09 16.31 -13.44
C ARG A 169 4.84 16.59 -12.59
N GLY A 170 4.22 15.57 -12.03
CA GLY A 170 3.10 15.68 -11.10
C GLY A 170 3.49 16.40 -9.82
N TYR A 171 4.76 16.33 -9.39
CA TYR A 171 5.27 16.99 -8.18
C TYR A 171 5.68 18.46 -8.37
N ILE A 172 5.53 19.02 -9.57
CA ILE A 172 5.87 20.43 -9.81
C ILE A 172 4.92 21.37 -9.05
N SER A 173 5.46 22.06 -8.04
CA SER A 173 4.83 23.18 -7.33
C SER A 173 5.90 24.06 -6.68
N GLN A 174 5.77 25.37 -6.84
CA GLN A 174 6.68 26.35 -6.24
C GLN A 174 6.66 26.27 -4.70
N SER A 175 5.45 26.24 -4.12
CA SER A 175 5.29 26.15 -2.66
C SER A 175 5.85 24.85 -2.09
N LEU A 176 5.76 23.76 -2.86
CA LEU A 176 6.31 22.47 -2.44
C LEU A 176 7.84 22.50 -2.47
N PHE A 177 8.42 23.07 -3.53
CA PHE A 177 9.86 23.23 -3.66
C PHE A 177 10.44 24.04 -2.50
N GLU A 178 9.86 25.21 -2.20
CA GLU A 178 10.29 26.07 -1.09
C GLU A 178 10.18 25.33 0.26
N SER A 179 9.04 24.70 0.53
CA SER A 179 8.82 23.96 1.79
C SER A 179 9.77 22.78 1.99
N LEU A 180 10.16 22.10 0.91
CA LEU A 180 11.12 20.99 0.96
C LEU A 180 12.55 21.50 1.09
N TYR A 181 12.88 22.60 0.41
CA TYR A 181 14.20 23.22 0.47
C TYR A 181 14.54 23.71 1.88
N GLU A 182 13.57 24.32 2.58
CA GLU A 182 13.69 24.69 4.00
C GLU A 182 13.98 23.49 4.92
N LYS A 183 13.61 22.28 4.50
CA LYS A 183 13.88 21.02 5.22
C LYS A 183 15.19 20.35 4.78
N GLY A 184 15.99 21.00 3.94
CA GLY A 184 17.23 20.43 3.40
C GLY A 184 17.00 19.41 2.29
N ILE A 185 15.85 19.46 1.61
CA ILE A 185 15.50 18.56 0.51
C ILE A 185 15.37 19.35 -0.78
N GLN A 186 16.28 19.10 -1.71
CA GLN A 186 16.23 19.58 -3.08
C GLN A 186 15.29 18.69 -3.91
N LEU A 187 14.09 19.19 -4.20
CA LEU A 187 13.15 18.53 -5.11
C LEU A 187 13.58 18.74 -6.57
N ILE A 188 13.90 17.65 -7.27
CA ILE A 188 14.32 17.63 -8.66
C ILE A 188 13.21 17.01 -9.51
N THR A 189 12.72 17.76 -10.51
CA THR A 189 11.69 17.29 -11.44
C THR A 189 12.07 17.64 -12.88
N LYS A 190 11.53 16.90 -13.86
CA LYS A 190 11.70 17.28 -15.28
C LYS A 190 10.95 18.58 -15.57
N LEU A 191 11.65 19.61 -16.05
CA LEU A 191 11.03 20.88 -16.45
C LEU A 191 9.91 20.67 -17.49
N LYS A 192 8.87 21.51 -17.40
CA LYS A 192 7.88 21.67 -18.48
C LYS A 192 8.46 22.62 -19.55
N LYS A 193 8.00 22.51 -20.79
CA LYS A 193 8.49 23.26 -21.96
C LYS A 193 8.59 24.78 -21.74
N ASN A 194 7.73 25.35 -20.89
CA ASN A 194 7.65 26.79 -20.62
C ASN A 194 8.17 27.20 -19.23
N MET A 195 8.88 26.32 -18.52
CA MET A 195 9.45 26.63 -17.20
C MET A 195 10.89 27.11 -17.32
N LYS A 196 11.22 28.17 -16.58
CA LYS A 196 12.61 28.60 -16.39
C LYS A 196 13.25 27.75 -15.29
N ASN A 197 14.49 27.32 -15.51
CA ASN A 197 15.27 26.63 -14.49
C ASN A 197 15.62 27.64 -13.39
N LYS A 198 15.35 27.30 -12.13
CA LYS A 198 15.71 28.09 -10.95
C LYS A 198 16.39 27.18 -9.96
#